data_AF-A0A258D8F7-F1
#
_entry.id   AF-A0A258D8F7-F1
#
_cell.length_a   1.000
_cell.length_b   1.000
_cell.length_c   1.000
_cell.angle_alpha   90.00
_cell.angle_beta   90.00
_cell.angle_gamma   90.00
#
_symmetry.space_group_name_H-M   'P 1'
#
loop_
_entity.id
_entity.type
_entity.pdbx_description
1 polymer ?
#
loop_
_entity_poly.entity_id
_entity_poly.type
_entity_poly.pdbx_seq_one_letter_code
_entity_poly.pdbx_strand_id
1 'polypeptide(L)'
;MADVLGVPADAGNDPAVKDRLRNNTEAAVAAGVYGVPTLAIGEELFWGLDAMPMARAFLADPGLFESGEMARVSSLPMATVRPR
;
A
#
# COMPACT_ATOMS: atom_id res chain seq x y z
N MET A 1 20.09 -11.27 -13.75
CA MET A 1 19.16 -11.19 -12.59
C MET A 1 18.47 -12.53 -12.37
N ALA A 2 17.70 -13.08 -13.32
CA ALA A 2 17.09 -14.41 -13.18
C ALA A 2 18.12 -15.53 -12.94
N ASP A 3 19.23 -15.50 -13.70
CA ASP A 3 20.37 -16.42 -13.55
C ASP A 3 21.01 -16.37 -12.15
N VAL A 4 21.15 -15.17 -11.57
CA VAL A 4 21.67 -14.97 -10.20
C VAL A 4 20.75 -15.59 -9.15
N LEU A 5 19.45 -15.70 -9.44
CA LEU A 5 18.44 -16.29 -8.56
C LEU A 5 18.16 -17.77 -8.88
N GLY A 6 18.86 -18.37 -9.86
CA GLY A 6 18.63 -19.75 -10.30
C GLY A 6 17.27 -19.98 -10.97
N VAL A 7 16.62 -18.93 -11.47
CA VAL A 7 15.30 -19.00 -12.12
C VAL A 7 15.47 -19.11 -13.64
N PRO A 8 14.81 -20.09 -14.31
CA PRO A 8 14.84 -20.19 -15.77
C PRO A 8 14.38 -18.90 -16.45
N ALA A 9 15.05 -18.50 -17.53
CA ALA A 9 14.78 -17.23 -18.22
C ALA A 9 13.36 -17.15 -18.82
N ASP A 10 12.76 -18.30 -19.13
CA ASP A 10 11.43 -18.44 -19.71
C ASP A 10 10.33 -18.70 -18.67
N ALA A 11 10.65 -18.78 -17.37
CA ALA A 11 9.68 -19.09 -16.31
C ALA A 11 8.48 -18.12 -16.28
N GLY A 12 8.64 -16.88 -16.74
CA GLY A 12 7.55 -15.90 -16.86
C GLY A 12 6.57 -16.16 -17.99
N ASN A 13 6.86 -17.12 -18.89
CA ASN A 13 5.99 -17.47 -20.01
C ASN A 13 4.91 -18.49 -19.64
N ASP A 14 5.06 -19.21 -18.52
CA ASP A 14 4.04 -20.12 -18.01
C ASP A 14 2.72 -19.36 -17.78
N PRO A 15 1.60 -19.76 -18.43
CA PRO A 15 0.29 -19.16 -18.23
C PRO A 15 -0.10 -19.06 -16.75
N ALA A 16 0.21 -20.08 -15.93
CA ALA A 16 -0.12 -20.09 -14.51
C ALA A 16 0.61 -18.98 -13.72
N VAL A 17 1.83 -18.61 -14.14
CA VAL A 17 2.59 -17.50 -13.55
C VAL A 17 1.93 -16.15 -13.89
N LYS A 18 1.47 -15.99 -15.13
CA LYS A 18 0.76 -14.77 -15.57
C LYS A 18 -0.60 -14.61 -14.90
N ASP A 19 -1.33 -15.71 -14.76
CA ASP A 19 -2.63 -15.71 -14.06
C ASP A 19 -2.44 -15.36 -12.58
N ARG A 20 -1.41 -15.92 -11.92
CA ARG A 20 -1.08 -15.55 -10.54
C ARG A 20 -0.73 -14.06 -10.40
N LEU A 21 0.04 -13.50 -11.34
CA LEU A 21 0.37 -12.06 -11.34
C LEU A 21 -0.89 -11.19 -11.47
N ARG A 22 -1.81 -11.58 -12.35
CA ARG A 22 -3.10 -10.89 -12.51
C ARG A 22 -3.93 -10.95 -11.22
N ASN A 23 -4.11 -12.14 -10.65
CA ASN A 23 -4.88 -12.34 -9.42
C ASN A 23 -4.29 -11.55 -8.24
N ASN A 24 -2.96 -11.49 -8.13
CA ASN A 24 -2.30 -10.66 -7.10
C ASN A 24 -2.59 -9.17 -7.28
N THR A 25 -2.63 -8.69 -8.53
CA THR A 25 -2.97 -7.29 -8.84
C THR A 25 -4.42 -7.00 -8.50
N GLU A 26 -5.34 -7.90 -8.86
CA GLU A 26 -6.76 -7.79 -8.55
C GLU A 26 -7.01 -7.79 -7.04
N ALA A 27 -6.31 -8.65 -6.29
CA ALA A 27 -6.37 -8.69 -4.83
C ALA A 27 -5.86 -7.37 -4.20
N ALA A 28 -4.76 -6.80 -4.72
CA ALA A 28 -4.27 -5.50 -4.24
C ALA A 28 -5.28 -4.37 -4.47
N VAL A 29 -5.88 -4.32 -5.66
CA VAL A 29 -6.93 -3.33 -5.98
C VAL A 29 -8.14 -3.52 -5.07
N ALA A 30 -8.59 -4.76 -4.86
CA ALA A 30 -9.70 -5.07 -3.95
C ALA A 30 -9.41 -4.67 -2.50
N ALA A 31 -8.15 -4.68 -2.08
CA ALA A 31 -7.70 -4.21 -0.78
C ALA A 31 -7.52 -2.67 -0.70
N GLY A 32 -7.84 -1.91 -1.75
CA GLY A 32 -7.74 -0.44 -1.76
C GLY A 32 -6.39 0.12 -2.20
N VAL A 33 -5.46 -0.72 -2.66
CA VAL A 33 -4.18 -0.25 -3.21
C VAL A 33 -4.42 0.48 -4.53
N TYR A 34 -3.88 1.70 -4.65
CA TYR A 34 -4.03 2.55 -5.83
C TYR A 34 -2.71 2.90 -6.52
N GLY A 35 -1.56 2.57 -5.94
CA GLY A 35 -0.25 2.86 -6.51
C GLY A 35 0.85 2.00 -5.88
N VAL A 36 2.09 2.18 -6.35
CA VAL A 36 3.25 1.44 -5.84
C VAL A 36 4.42 2.38 -5.51
N PRO A 37 5.24 2.07 -4.48
CA PRO A 37 5.03 1.00 -3.50
C PRO A 37 3.90 1.37 -2.51
N THR A 38 3.11 0.38 -2.10
CA THR A 38 2.19 0.49 -0.96
C THR A 38 2.52 -0.59 0.06
N LEU A 39 2.67 -0.19 1.32
CA LEU A 39 2.80 -1.10 2.46
C LEU A 39 1.45 -1.20 3.16
N ALA A 40 0.92 -2.41 3.26
CA ALA A 40 -0.28 -2.70 4.05
C ALA A 40 0.14 -3.20 5.44
N ILE A 41 -0.37 -2.58 6.51
CA ILE A 41 -0.17 -2.99 7.91
C ILE A 41 -1.55 -3.14 8.54
N GLY A 42 -2.05 -4.38 8.63
CA GLY A 42 -3.46 -4.60 8.95
C GLY A 42 -4.35 -4.07 7.82
N GLU A 43 -5.31 -3.21 8.16
CA GLU A 43 -6.18 -2.53 7.19
C GLU A 43 -5.62 -1.18 6.72
N GLU A 44 -4.55 -0.68 7.34
CA GLU A 44 -3.97 0.62 7.02
C GLU A 44 -2.99 0.53 5.83
N LEU A 45 -3.04 1.51 4.93
CA LEU A 45 -2.28 1.53 3.69
C LEU A 45 -1.35 2.75 3.62
N PHE A 46 -0.05 2.49 3.52
CA PHE A 46 0.98 3.52 3.38
C PHE A 46 1.53 3.52 1.96
N TRP A 47 1.13 4.50 1.16
CA TRP A 47 1.60 4.65 -0.22
C TRP A 47 2.79 5.61 -0.31
N GLY A 48 3.83 5.19 -1.05
CA GLY A 48 5.02 6.00 -1.31
C GLY A 48 6.19 5.65 -0.39
N LEU A 49 7.41 5.91 -0.88
CA LEU A 49 8.64 5.72 -0.11
C LEU A 49 8.73 6.71 1.06
N ASP A 50 8.18 7.92 0.88
CA ASP A 50 8.08 8.98 1.87
C ASP A 50 7.12 8.65 3.02
N ALA A 51 6.20 7.71 2.84
CA ALA A 51 5.34 7.21 3.91
C ALA A 51 6.02 6.18 4.84
N MET A 52 7.22 5.69 4.50
CA MET A 52 7.91 4.65 5.29
C MET A 52 8.17 5.00 6.76
N PRO A 53 8.58 6.23 7.14
CA PRO A 53 8.71 6.60 8.54
C PRO A 53 7.38 6.57 9.30
N MET A 54 6.29 6.97 8.64
CA MET A 54 4.94 6.93 9.21
C MET A 54 4.47 5.48 9.40
N ALA A 55 4.67 4.63 8.40
CA ALA A 55 4.35 3.21 8.49
C ALA A 55 5.11 2.51 9.63
N ARG A 56 6.39 2.88 9.84
CA ARG A 56 7.18 2.39 10.97
C ARG A 56 6.63 2.86 12.32
N ALA A 57 6.22 4.13 12.42
CA ALA A 57 5.62 4.67 13.64
C ALA A 57 4.30 3.96 13.97
N PHE A 58 3.43 3.79 12.96
CA PHE A 58 2.19 3.03 13.10
C PHE A 58 2.41 1.57 13.47
N LEU A 59 3.43 0.91 12.92
CA LEU A 59 3.77 -0.46 13.30
C LEU A 59 4.17 -0.58 14.78
N ALA A 60 4.82 0.45 15.33
CA ALA A 60 5.20 0.50 16.74
C ALA A 60 4.03 0.85 17.67
N ASP A 61 3.05 1.61 17.15
CA ASP A 61 1.83 2.00 17.84
C ASP A 61 0.64 2.01 16.86
N PRO A 62 -0.11 0.90 16.76
CA PRO A 62 -1.26 0.82 15.86
C PRO A 62 -2.40 1.79 16.20
N GLY A 63 -2.42 2.35 17.43
CA GLY A 63 -3.38 3.36 17.86
C GLY A 63 -2.94 4.80 17.54
N LEU A 64 -1.81 4.99 16.83
CA LEU A 64 -1.21 6.30 16.57
C LEU A 64 -2.19 7.32 15.99
N PHE A 65 -3.09 6.89 15.10
CA PHE A 65 -4.05 7.78 14.44
C PHE A 65 -5.33 8.02 15.24
N GLU A 66 -5.57 7.23 16.28
CA GLU A 66 -6.77 7.29 17.13
C GLU A 66 -6.60 8.22 18.34
N SER A 67 -5.41 8.81 18.51
CA SER A 67 -5.10 9.64 19.67
C SER A 67 -4.58 11.05 19.33
N GLY A 68 -4.69 11.94 20.32
CA GLY A 68 -4.09 13.28 20.30
C GLY A 68 -4.49 14.13 19.09
N GLU A 69 -3.50 14.82 18.52
CA GLU A 69 -3.71 15.72 17.39
C GLU A 69 -4.06 14.96 16.10
N MET A 70 -3.61 13.71 15.94
CA MET A 70 -3.95 12.89 14.77
C MET A 70 -5.45 12.59 14.73
N ALA A 71 -6.03 12.19 15.86
CA ALA A 71 -7.48 12.00 15.97
C ALA A 71 -8.24 13.30 15.71
N ARG A 72 -7.76 14.43 16.24
CA ARG A 72 -8.41 15.74 16.09
C ARG A 72 -8.57 16.16 14.63
N VAL A 73 -7.59 15.86 13.77
CA VAL A 73 -7.63 16.22 12.33
C VAL A 73 -8.87 15.66 11.63
N SER A 74 -9.33 14.46 12.01
CA SER A 74 -10.53 13.84 11.41
C SER A 74 -11.83 14.60 11.67
N SER A 75 -11.87 15.45 12.71
CA SER A 75 -13.03 16.25 13.12
C SER A 75 -13.03 17.68 12.59
N LEU A 76 -11.95 18.11 11.92
CA LEU A 76 -11.83 19.48 11.43
C LEU A 76 -12.81 19.73 10.27
N PRO A 77 -13.48 20.90 10.25
CA PRO A 77 -14.34 21.25 9.14
C PRO A 77 -13.53 21.34 7.85
N MET A 78 -14.10 20.86 6.75
CA MET A 78 -13.49 20.99 5.44
C MET A 78 -13.27 22.46 5.10
N ALA A 79 -12.10 22.79 4.58
CA ALA A 79 -11.79 24.15 4.13
C ALA A 79 -12.73 24.60 2.99
N THR A 80 -12.76 25.90 2.71
CA THR A 80 -13.58 26.47 1.64
C THR A 80 -13.34 25.75 0.31
N VAL A 81 -14.39 25.12 -0.21
CA VAL A 81 -14.37 24.47 -1.53
C VAL A 81 -14.46 25.55 -2.61
N ARG A 82 -13.52 25.56 -3.54
CA ARG A 82 -13.58 26.47 -4.69
C ARG A 82 -14.67 25.97 -5.66
N PRO A 83 -15.69 26.78 -6.00
CA PRO A 83 -16.68 26.37 -6.98
C PRO A 83 -16.01 26.16 -8.35
N ARG A 84 -16.46 25.13 -9.07
CA ARG A 84 -16.00 24.80 -10.43
C ARG A 84 -16.48 25.82 -11.44
#